data_AF-A0AAD3NP55-F1
#
_entry.id   AF-A0AAD3NP55-F1
#
_cell.length_a   1.000
_cell.length_b   1.000
_cell.length_c   1.000
_cell.angle_alpha   90.00
_cell.angle_beta   90.00
_cell.angle_gamma   90.00
#
_symmetry.space_group_name_H-M   'P 1'
#
loop_
_entity.id
_entity.type
_entity.pdbx_description
1 polymer ?
#
loop_
_entity_poly.entity_id
_entity_poly.type
_entity_poly.pdbx_seq_one_letter_code
_entity_poly.pdbx_strand_id
1 'polypeptide(L)'
;ITDWWVQWAYLESRQPLPVHSNPAISLPRRDYNDWRSQLVFASKLIAAVLDFKAKINTGQLPVEYMRGKPLCMELYPLLFSSCRIPGPKHDYIAHYGRSRRSPTHITVVRNYQFFQLEVYNSDGSRMTESQIHSQLLRIRSQSWKTDKEPMGILTSEHRHTWGEAYNRLLRDKLNKESVRLIETGLFSLCLDSPVMRISDE
;
A
#
# COMPACT_ATOMS: atom_id res chain seq x y z
N ILE A 1 -22.55 -2.15 -5.73
CA ILE A 1 -22.43 -0.93 -4.89
C ILE A 1 -22.53 0.24 -5.85
N THR A 2 -23.42 1.20 -5.61
CA THR A 2 -23.57 2.36 -6.50
C THR A 2 -22.51 3.42 -6.17
N ASP A 3 -22.08 4.20 -7.16
CA ASP A 3 -21.12 5.30 -6.98
C ASP A 3 -21.58 6.29 -5.90
N TRP A 4 -22.89 6.49 -5.79
CA TRP A 4 -23.50 7.33 -4.75
C TRP A 4 -23.19 6.85 -3.32
N TRP A 5 -23.25 5.54 -3.06
CA TRP A 5 -22.91 5.00 -1.74
C TRP A 5 -21.44 5.24 -1.40
N VAL A 6 -20.54 4.99 -2.36
CA VAL A 6 -19.10 5.19 -2.15
C VAL A 6 -18.81 6.67 -1.86
N GLN A 7 -19.45 7.55 -2.64
CA GLN A 7 -19.33 8.99 -2.49
C GLN A 7 -19.76 9.44 -1.09
N TRP A 8 -21.00 9.13 -0.70
CA TRP A 8 -21.59 9.55 0.57
C TRP A 8 -20.88 8.94 1.78
N ALA A 9 -20.65 7.61 1.77
CA ALA A 9 -20.11 6.91 2.93
C ALA A 9 -18.62 7.18 3.16
N TYR A 10 -17.83 7.40 2.10
CA TYR A 10 -16.37 7.49 2.21
C TYR A 10 -15.82 8.82 1.71
N LEU A 11 -16.12 9.23 0.48
CA LEU A 11 -15.39 10.29 -0.22
C LEU A 11 -15.78 11.71 0.25
N GLU A 12 -17.01 11.89 0.73
CA GLU A 12 -17.49 13.14 1.33
C GLU A 12 -17.10 13.28 2.80
N SER A 13 -16.89 12.16 3.51
CA SER A 13 -16.42 12.22 4.90
C SER A 13 -15.05 12.90 4.97
N ARG A 14 -14.95 13.89 5.87
CA ARG A 14 -13.73 14.68 6.06
C ARG A 14 -12.92 14.26 7.29
N GLN A 15 -13.43 13.32 8.08
CA GLN A 15 -12.70 12.76 9.21
C GLN A 15 -11.37 12.13 8.76
N PRO A 16 -10.32 12.17 9.61
CA PRO A 16 -9.08 11.44 9.37
C PRO A 16 -9.34 9.98 9.00
N LEU A 17 -8.56 9.39 8.09
CA LEU A 17 -8.78 7.98 7.71
C LEU A 17 -8.40 6.98 8.80
N PRO A 18 -7.25 7.12 9.50
CA PRO A 18 -6.92 6.23 10.60
C PRO A 18 -8.00 6.26 11.67
N VAL A 19 -8.34 5.09 12.22
CA VAL A 19 -9.39 4.88 13.24
C VAL A 19 -10.82 5.10 12.73
N HIS A 20 -11.10 6.13 11.92
CA HIS A 20 -12.48 6.46 11.52
C HIS A 20 -12.97 5.75 10.25
N SER A 21 -12.07 5.36 9.34
CA SER A 21 -12.47 4.75 8.07
C SER A 21 -11.64 3.54 7.66
N ASN A 22 -10.32 3.54 7.93
CA ASN A 22 -9.45 2.45 7.50
C ASN A 22 -9.44 1.34 8.56
N PRO A 23 -10.01 0.15 8.28
CA PRO A 23 -9.93 -0.97 9.19
C PRO A 23 -8.50 -1.53 9.24
N ALA A 24 -8.13 -2.11 10.37
CA ALA A 24 -6.87 -2.83 10.56
C ALA A 24 -7.15 -4.30 10.91
N ILE A 25 -6.30 -5.19 10.41
CA ILE A 25 -6.34 -6.62 10.72
C ILE A 25 -5.01 -6.99 11.37
N SER A 26 -5.07 -7.55 12.58
CA SER A 26 -3.89 -8.16 13.21
C SER A 26 -3.80 -9.63 12.78
N LEU A 27 -2.71 -9.98 12.12
CA LEU A 27 -2.40 -11.37 11.79
C LEU A 27 -1.80 -12.10 13.00
N PRO A 28 -1.81 -13.45 13.01
CA PRO A 28 -1.11 -14.22 14.05
C PRO A 28 0.35 -13.78 14.18
N ARG A 29 0.80 -13.64 15.44
CA ARG A 29 2.19 -13.33 15.76
C ARG A 29 3.12 -14.37 15.13
N ARG A 30 4.26 -13.90 14.64
CA ARG A 30 5.30 -14.74 14.05
C ARG A 30 6.48 -14.86 15.01
N ASP A 31 7.10 -16.04 15.02
CA ASP A 31 8.23 -16.37 15.90
C ASP A 31 9.58 -16.00 15.29
N TYR A 32 9.71 -14.78 14.78
CA TYR A 32 11.00 -14.24 14.38
C TYR A 32 11.51 -13.20 15.38
N ASN A 33 12.80 -13.29 15.71
CA ASN A 33 13.42 -12.49 16.77
C ASN A 33 14.38 -11.41 16.24
N ASP A 34 14.63 -11.39 14.93
CA ASP A 34 15.52 -10.42 14.32
C ASP A 34 14.94 -9.83 13.04
N TRP A 35 15.62 -8.79 12.57
CA TRP A 35 15.22 -8.10 11.36
C TRP A 35 15.49 -8.92 10.08
N ARG A 36 16.42 -9.87 10.09
CA ARG A 36 16.73 -10.67 8.90
C ARG A 36 15.54 -11.58 8.60
N SER A 37 15.04 -12.26 9.63
CA SER A 37 13.83 -13.06 9.57
C SER A 37 12.59 -12.22 9.26
N GLN A 38 12.49 -10.97 9.74
CA GLN A 38 11.44 -10.03 9.31
C GLN A 38 11.48 -9.82 7.78
N LEU A 39 12.66 -9.63 7.18
CA LEU A 39 12.79 -9.45 5.74
C LEU A 39 12.50 -10.72 4.94
N VAL A 40 12.86 -11.90 5.45
CA VAL A 40 12.49 -13.20 4.86
C VAL A 40 10.98 -13.39 4.86
N PHE A 41 10.30 -13.00 5.94
CA PHE A 41 8.84 -13.04 5.98
C PHE A 41 8.23 -12.04 4.99
N ALA A 42 8.74 -10.81 4.96
CA ALA A 42 8.26 -9.77 4.05
C ALA A 42 8.42 -10.16 2.57
N SER A 43 9.52 -10.82 2.18
CA SER A 43 9.72 -11.28 0.80
C SER A 43 8.70 -12.36 0.41
N LYS A 44 8.43 -13.32 1.31
CA LYS A 44 7.38 -14.34 1.12
C LYS A 44 5.99 -13.72 1.02
N LEU A 45 5.70 -12.74 1.86
CA LEU A 45 4.43 -12.01 1.84
C LEU A 45 4.23 -11.29 0.51
N ILE A 46 5.24 -10.55 0.04
CA ILE A 46 5.18 -9.89 -1.28
C ILE A 46 4.91 -10.92 -2.37
N ALA A 47 5.68 -12.02 -2.42
CA ALA A 47 5.50 -13.06 -3.44
C ALA A 47 4.07 -13.64 -3.43
N ALA A 48 3.53 -13.96 -2.26
CA ALA A 48 2.17 -14.47 -2.11
C ALA A 48 1.10 -13.45 -2.56
N VAL A 49 1.29 -12.17 -2.27
CA VAL A 49 0.40 -11.10 -2.75
C VAL A 49 0.45 -10.97 -4.28
N LEU A 50 1.62 -11.14 -4.89
CA LEU A 50 1.77 -11.15 -6.34
C LEU A 50 1.16 -12.39 -7.00
N ASP A 51 1.20 -13.56 -6.34
CA ASP A 51 0.45 -14.76 -6.76
C ASP A 51 -1.05 -14.51 -6.74
N PHE A 52 -1.56 -13.88 -5.68
CA PHE A 52 -2.97 -13.53 -5.58
C PHE A 52 -3.39 -12.54 -6.67
N LYS A 53 -2.59 -11.49 -6.90
CA LYS A 53 -2.81 -10.53 -7.99
C LYS A 53 -2.81 -11.22 -9.36
N ALA A 54 -1.91 -12.17 -9.60
CA ALA A 54 -1.86 -12.92 -10.85
C ALA A 54 -3.16 -13.69 -11.08
N LYS A 55 -3.69 -14.39 -10.07
CA LYS A 55 -4.97 -15.10 -10.14
C LYS A 55 -6.15 -14.19 -10.46
N ILE A 56 -6.16 -12.97 -9.91
CA ILE A 56 -7.18 -11.95 -10.25
C ILE A 56 -7.08 -11.57 -11.72
N ASN A 57 -5.87 -11.24 -12.19
CA ASN A 57 -5.63 -10.80 -13.56
C ASN A 57 -5.94 -11.89 -14.61
N THR A 58 -5.70 -13.15 -14.29
CA THR A 58 -5.95 -14.29 -15.19
C THR A 58 -7.38 -14.85 -15.08
N GLY A 59 -8.22 -14.28 -14.20
CA GLY A 59 -9.58 -14.80 -13.96
C GLY A 59 -9.59 -16.18 -13.28
N GLN A 60 -8.50 -16.58 -12.64
CA GLN A 60 -8.34 -17.88 -11.97
C GLN A 60 -8.68 -17.82 -10.47
N LEU A 61 -9.07 -16.65 -9.95
CA LEU A 61 -9.58 -16.55 -8.58
C LEU A 61 -10.93 -17.29 -8.47
N PRO A 62 -11.09 -18.27 -7.57
CA PRO A 62 -12.35 -18.99 -7.41
C PRO A 62 -13.49 -18.04 -7.04
N VAL A 63 -14.66 -18.25 -7.65
CA VAL A 63 -15.87 -17.51 -7.30
C VAL A 63 -16.27 -17.88 -5.87
N GLU A 64 -16.51 -16.88 -5.04
CA GLU A 64 -16.99 -17.07 -3.68
C GLU A 64 -18.50 -17.27 -3.65
N TYR A 65 -18.98 -18.02 -2.65
CA TYR A 65 -20.40 -18.31 -2.49
C TYR A 65 -20.86 -17.99 -1.08
N MET A 66 -22.04 -17.39 -0.96
CA MET A 66 -22.74 -17.23 0.31
C MET A 66 -24.13 -17.81 0.19
N ARG A 67 -24.48 -18.76 1.08
CA ARG A 67 -25.78 -19.47 1.05
C ARG A 67 -26.12 -20.05 -0.33
N GLY A 68 -25.13 -20.63 -1.01
CA GLY A 68 -25.28 -21.26 -2.32
C GLY A 68 -25.42 -20.29 -3.50
N LYS A 69 -25.24 -18.97 -3.31
CA LYS A 69 -25.28 -17.97 -4.38
C LYS A 69 -23.88 -17.39 -4.64
N PRO A 70 -23.47 -17.22 -5.91
CA PRO A 70 -22.19 -16.63 -6.24
C PRO A 70 -22.15 -15.15 -5.82
N LEU A 71 -21.00 -14.71 -5.32
CA LEU A 71 -20.74 -13.32 -4.96
C LEU A 71 -20.09 -12.54 -6.10
N CYS A 72 -20.24 -11.23 -6.06
CA CYS A 72 -19.61 -10.33 -7.02
C CYS A 72 -18.09 -10.26 -6.79
N MET A 73 -17.31 -10.45 -7.85
CA MET A 73 -15.84 -10.44 -7.81
C MET A 73 -15.21 -9.10 -8.23
N GLU A 74 -16.02 -8.07 -8.52
CA GLU A 74 -15.56 -6.80 -9.10
C GLU A 74 -14.65 -5.97 -8.17
N LEU A 75 -14.67 -6.24 -6.87
CA LEU A 75 -13.84 -5.52 -5.90
C LEU A 75 -12.38 -5.99 -5.90
N TYR A 76 -12.10 -7.26 -6.26
CA TYR A 76 -10.74 -7.80 -6.18
C TYR A 76 -9.72 -7.07 -7.05
N PRO A 77 -10.02 -6.72 -8.32
CA PRO A 77 -9.10 -5.91 -9.12
C PRO A 77 -8.80 -4.54 -8.51
N LEU A 78 -9.72 -3.98 -7.71
CA LEU A 78 -9.57 -2.65 -7.11
C LEU A 78 -8.63 -2.64 -5.89
N LEU A 79 -8.22 -3.80 -5.37
CA LEU A 79 -7.27 -3.91 -4.27
C LEU A 79 -5.86 -3.41 -4.62
N PHE A 80 -5.50 -3.46 -5.90
CA PHE A 80 -4.15 -3.15 -6.37
C PHE A 80 -4.13 -1.88 -7.20
N SER A 81 -3.01 -1.15 -7.13
CA SER A 81 -2.79 0.06 -7.93
C SER A 81 -3.90 1.09 -7.75
N SER A 82 -4.46 1.17 -6.55
CA SER A 82 -5.53 2.10 -6.19
C SER A 82 -5.07 3.00 -5.06
N CYS A 83 -5.39 4.29 -5.16
CA CYS A 83 -5.08 5.25 -4.11
C CYS A 83 -6.23 6.25 -3.95
N ARG A 84 -6.55 6.60 -2.70
CA ARG A 84 -7.51 7.66 -2.38
C ARG A 84 -6.79 9.00 -2.37
N ILE A 85 -7.15 9.88 -3.30
CA ILE A 85 -6.54 11.19 -3.47
C ILE A 85 -7.36 12.23 -2.72
N PRO A 86 -6.75 13.07 -1.87
CA PRO A 86 -7.49 14.11 -1.17
C PRO A 86 -7.92 15.20 -2.14
N GLY A 87 -9.19 15.59 -2.09
CA GLY A 87 -9.70 16.73 -2.84
C GLY A 87 -10.19 17.86 -1.93
N PRO A 88 -10.41 19.07 -2.47
CA PRO A 88 -10.79 20.24 -1.67
C PRO A 88 -12.16 20.11 -1.01
N LYS A 89 -13.11 19.44 -1.66
CA LYS A 89 -14.49 19.22 -1.16
C LYS A 89 -14.76 17.77 -0.81
N HIS A 90 -14.44 16.87 -1.73
CA HIS A 90 -14.51 15.42 -1.55
C HIS A 90 -13.23 14.80 -2.09
N ASP A 91 -12.91 13.61 -1.60
CA ASP A 91 -11.81 12.83 -2.14
C ASP A 91 -12.25 12.07 -3.39
N TYR A 92 -11.32 11.44 -4.09
CA TYR A 92 -11.65 10.49 -5.14
C TYR A 92 -10.70 9.29 -5.09
N ILE A 93 -11.09 8.19 -5.75
CA ILE A 93 -10.24 7.00 -5.87
C ILE A 93 -9.64 7.00 -7.27
N ALA A 94 -8.32 7.01 -7.34
CA ALA A 94 -7.59 6.75 -8.58
C ALA A 94 -7.27 5.26 -8.68
N HIS A 95 -7.53 4.65 -9.83
CA HIS A 95 -7.17 3.26 -10.11
C HIS A 95 -6.28 3.19 -11.35
N TYR A 96 -5.04 2.75 -11.17
CA TYR A 96 -3.98 2.72 -12.18
C TYR A 96 -3.80 1.34 -12.81
N GLY A 97 -4.45 0.30 -12.28
CA GLY A 97 -4.29 -1.09 -12.73
C GLY A 97 -4.89 -1.40 -14.11
N ARG A 98 -5.85 -0.59 -14.59
CA ARG A 98 -6.49 -0.75 -15.91
C ARG A 98 -5.73 -0.06 -17.06
N SER A 99 -4.61 0.59 -16.78
CA SER A 99 -3.78 1.25 -17.79
C SER A 99 -3.10 0.23 -18.72
N ARG A 100 -2.85 0.63 -19.98
CA ARG A 100 -2.02 -0.14 -20.95
C ARG A 100 -0.63 -0.48 -20.40
N ARG A 101 -0.16 0.29 -19.44
CA ARG A 101 1.05 0.02 -18.63
C ARG A 101 0.60 -0.10 -17.17
N SER A 102 0.25 -1.32 -16.75
CA SER A 102 0.02 -1.61 -15.34
C SER A 102 1.30 -1.30 -14.55
N PRO A 103 1.21 -0.68 -13.37
CA PRO A 103 2.35 -0.52 -12.48
C PRO A 103 2.99 -1.87 -12.15
N THR A 104 4.32 -1.89 -12.04
CA THR A 104 5.14 -3.09 -11.76
C THR A 104 5.93 -2.98 -10.47
N HIS A 105 5.68 -1.94 -9.67
CA HIS A 105 6.39 -1.66 -8.43
C HIS A 105 5.47 -1.66 -7.23
N ILE A 106 6.05 -1.87 -6.06
CA ILE A 106 5.45 -1.56 -4.76
C ILE A 106 6.18 -0.38 -4.14
N THR A 107 5.57 0.20 -3.11
CA THR A 107 6.26 1.15 -2.24
C THR A 107 6.68 0.45 -0.97
N VAL A 108 7.95 0.58 -0.57
CA VAL A 108 8.44 0.11 0.73
C VAL A 108 8.68 1.32 1.62
N VAL A 109 8.13 1.30 2.83
CA VAL A 109 8.30 2.37 3.82
C VAL A 109 9.13 1.85 4.97
N ARG A 110 10.22 2.54 5.31
CA ARG A 110 11.03 2.22 6.47
C ARG A 110 11.67 3.47 7.05
N ASN A 111 11.59 3.66 8.36
CA ASN A 111 12.16 4.83 9.05
C ASN A 111 11.75 6.13 8.32
N TYR A 112 10.44 6.26 8.05
CA TYR A 112 9.84 7.42 7.38
C TYR A 112 10.23 7.66 5.91
N GLN A 113 11.08 6.79 5.35
CA GLN A 113 11.55 6.89 3.97
C GLN A 113 10.78 5.95 3.06
N PHE A 114 10.42 6.45 1.88
CA PHE A 114 9.69 5.71 0.86
C PHE A 114 10.65 5.26 -0.24
N PHE A 115 10.53 4.01 -0.67
CA PHE A 115 11.34 3.41 -1.73
C PHE A 115 10.44 2.77 -2.78
N GLN A 116 10.73 3.04 -4.05
CA GLN A 116 10.17 2.26 -5.15
C GLN A 116 10.91 0.93 -5.22
N LEU A 117 10.16 -0.17 -5.19
CA LEU A 117 10.67 -1.51 -5.41
C LEU A 117 9.97 -2.11 -6.62
N GLU A 118 10.67 -2.27 -7.74
CA GLU A 118 10.17 -3.11 -8.83
C GLU A 118 9.97 -4.54 -8.32
N VAL A 119 8.88 -5.18 -8.75
CA VAL A 119 8.55 -6.58 -8.41
C VAL A 119 8.33 -7.46 -9.65
N TYR A 120 8.59 -6.88 -10.83
CA TYR A 120 8.69 -7.57 -12.10
C TYR A 120 10.04 -7.24 -12.74
N ASN A 121 10.65 -8.22 -13.40
CA ASN A 121 11.87 -8.06 -14.18
C ASN A 121 11.56 -7.33 -15.50
N SER A 122 12.61 -6.88 -16.20
CA SER A 122 12.50 -6.18 -17.48
C SER A 122 11.85 -7.00 -18.60
N ASP A 123 11.91 -8.33 -18.52
CA ASP A 123 11.24 -9.26 -19.44
C ASP A 123 9.76 -9.49 -19.09
N GLY A 124 9.24 -8.83 -18.05
CA GLY A 124 7.88 -8.97 -17.55
C GLY A 124 7.65 -10.17 -16.64
N SER A 125 8.67 -11.00 -16.39
CA SER A 125 8.58 -12.08 -15.41
C SER A 125 8.52 -11.52 -13.98
N ARG A 126 7.91 -12.27 -13.06
CA ARG A 126 7.85 -11.86 -11.65
C ARG A 126 9.20 -12.06 -10.99
N MET A 127 9.56 -11.16 -10.08
CA MET A 127 10.72 -11.38 -9.23
C MET A 127 10.48 -12.55 -8.28
N THR A 128 11.52 -13.36 -8.10
CA THR A 128 11.54 -14.46 -7.13
C THR A 128 11.64 -13.93 -5.69
N GLU A 129 11.26 -14.76 -4.71
CA GLU A 129 11.42 -14.43 -3.29
C GLU A 129 12.85 -13.99 -2.93
N SER A 130 13.87 -14.64 -3.51
CA SER A 130 15.29 -14.32 -3.28
C SER A 130 15.68 -12.96 -3.86
N GLN A 131 15.18 -12.63 -5.05
CA GLN A 131 15.40 -11.32 -5.67
C GLN A 131 14.74 -10.20 -4.85
N ILE A 132 13.49 -10.41 -4.42
CA ILE A 132 12.77 -9.47 -3.54
C ILE A 132 13.53 -9.28 -2.22
N HIS A 133 13.92 -10.38 -1.56
CA HIS A 133 14.68 -10.35 -0.32
C HIS A 133 15.99 -9.55 -0.47
N SER A 134 16.72 -9.74 -1.57
CA SER A 134 17.95 -9.01 -1.86
C SER A 134 17.72 -7.50 -1.99
N GLN A 135 16.60 -7.07 -2.60
CA GLN A 135 16.26 -5.65 -2.65
C GLN A 135 15.83 -5.11 -1.29
N LEU A 136 15.11 -5.88 -0.47
CA LEU A 136 14.75 -5.48 0.89
C LEU A 136 15.99 -5.28 1.78
N LEU A 137 17.02 -6.12 1.61
CA LEU A 137 18.33 -5.93 2.27
C LEU A 137 18.96 -4.60 1.89
N ARG A 138 18.92 -4.24 0.60
CA ARG A 138 19.43 -2.96 0.08
C ARG A 138 18.64 -1.76 0.62
N ILE A 139 17.31 -1.83 0.61
CA ILE A 139 16.45 -0.78 1.16
C ILE A 139 16.77 -0.57 2.66
N ARG A 140 16.93 -1.66 3.42
CA ARG A 140 17.29 -1.56 4.83
C ARG A 140 18.67 -0.92 5.03
N SER A 141 19.68 -1.29 4.23
CA SER A 141 21.02 -0.70 4.34
C SER A 141 21.05 0.78 3.97
N GLN A 142 20.14 1.25 3.12
CA GLN A 142 20.00 2.66 2.76
C GLN A 142 19.18 3.48 3.75
N SER A 143 18.32 2.84 4.55
CA SER A 143 17.35 3.51 5.44
C SER A 143 17.68 3.40 6.93
N TRP A 144 18.90 3.02 7.30
CA TRP A 144 19.23 2.71 8.70
C TRP A 144 19.05 3.90 9.66
N LYS A 145 19.23 5.14 9.17
CA LYS A 145 19.00 6.38 9.94
C LYS A 145 17.51 6.73 10.04
N THR A 146 17.18 7.48 11.08
CA THR A 146 15.86 8.08 11.33
C THR A 146 15.97 9.61 11.31
N ASP A 147 16.61 10.15 10.27
CA ASP A 147 16.94 11.57 10.10
C ASP A 147 16.08 12.26 9.02
N LYS A 148 14.98 11.64 8.63
CA LYS A 148 14.04 12.14 7.62
C LYS A 148 12.72 12.53 8.26
N GLU A 149 12.15 13.61 7.77
CA GLU A 149 10.83 14.07 8.18
C GLU A 149 9.76 13.01 7.83
N PRO A 150 8.81 12.74 8.75
CA PRO A 150 7.77 11.74 8.57
C PRO A 150 6.66 12.21 7.64
N MET A 151 6.97 12.49 6.37
CA MET A 151 6.02 13.05 5.39
C MET A 151 4.72 12.24 5.25
N GLY A 152 4.78 10.91 5.48
CA GLY A 152 3.61 10.04 5.49
C GLY A 152 2.56 10.39 6.56
N ILE A 153 2.95 11.04 7.66
CA ILE A 153 2.02 11.43 8.74
C ILE A 153 0.97 12.43 8.25
N LEU A 154 1.27 13.23 7.22
CA LEU A 154 0.29 14.16 6.66
C LEU A 154 -0.97 13.45 6.15
N THR A 155 -0.88 12.15 5.81
CA THR A 155 -2.02 11.34 5.37
C THR A 155 -2.98 10.98 6.50
N SER A 156 -2.57 11.11 7.77
CA SER A 156 -3.41 10.87 8.95
C SER A 156 -4.20 12.09 9.39
N GLU A 157 -4.03 13.23 8.74
CA GLU A 157 -4.77 14.44 9.07
C GLU A 157 -6.23 14.41 8.62
N HIS A 158 -7.02 15.35 9.16
CA HIS A 158 -8.35 15.66 8.65
C HIS A 158 -8.28 15.88 7.12
N ARG A 159 -9.24 15.32 6.35
CA ARG A 159 -9.11 15.22 4.89
C ARG A 159 -8.97 16.57 4.20
N HIS A 160 -9.59 17.61 4.74
CA HIS A 160 -9.43 18.98 4.23
C HIS A 160 -8.01 19.50 4.44
N THR A 161 -7.47 19.37 5.66
CA THR A 161 -6.09 19.76 6.00
C THR A 161 -5.08 18.98 5.17
N TRP A 162 -5.27 17.66 5.01
CA TRP A 162 -4.44 16.85 4.14
C TRP A 162 -4.54 17.31 2.67
N GLY A 163 -5.74 17.62 2.17
CA GLY A 163 -5.91 18.13 0.80
C GLY A 163 -5.13 19.43 0.53
N GLU A 164 -5.12 20.36 1.48
CA GLU A 164 -4.30 21.57 1.36
C GLU A 164 -2.81 21.26 1.39
N ALA A 165 -2.35 20.42 2.33
CA ALA A 165 -0.95 20.04 2.46
C ALA A 165 -0.47 19.26 1.23
N TYR A 166 -1.28 18.34 0.70
CA TYR A 166 -1.04 17.59 -0.53
C TYR A 166 -0.85 18.53 -1.72
N ASN A 167 -1.74 19.51 -1.90
CA ASN A 167 -1.61 20.49 -2.99
C ASN A 167 -0.35 21.35 -2.87
N ARG A 168 0.12 21.66 -1.66
CA ARG A 168 1.39 22.36 -1.43
C ARG A 168 2.58 21.44 -1.73
N LEU A 169 2.51 20.18 -1.29
CA LEU A 169 3.53 19.16 -1.51
C LEU A 169 3.81 18.96 -3.00
N LEU A 170 2.76 18.90 -3.82
CA LEU A 170 2.86 18.69 -5.27
C LEU A 170 3.44 19.87 -6.08
N ARG A 171 3.68 21.04 -5.45
CA ARG A 171 4.30 22.19 -6.12
C ARG A 171 5.77 21.95 -6.44
N ASP A 172 6.44 21.15 -5.60
CA ASP A 172 7.80 20.72 -5.86
C ASP A 172 7.82 19.51 -6.80
N LYS A 173 8.73 19.52 -7.79
CA LYS A 173 8.80 18.50 -8.84
C LYS A 173 9.17 17.13 -8.28
N LEU A 174 10.12 17.08 -7.35
CA LEU A 174 10.61 15.82 -6.77
C LEU A 174 9.56 15.20 -5.85
N ASN A 175 8.88 16.02 -5.05
CA ASN A 175 7.76 15.59 -4.22
C ASN A 175 6.61 15.05 -5.08
N LYS A 176 6.26 15.76 -6.16
CA LYS A 176 5.23 15.32 -7.10
C LYS A 176 5.55 13.96 -7.72
N GLU A 177 6.79 13.75 -8.15
CA GLU A 177 7.25 12.46 -8.68
C GLU A 177 7.20 11.36 -7.61
N SER A 178 7.67 11.66 -6.39
CA SER A 178 7.65 10.72 -5.27
C SER A 178 6.23 10.31 -4.88
N VAL A 179 5.31 11.28 -4.77
CA VAL A 179 3.88 11.04 -4.52
C VAL A 179 3.27 10.20 -5.64
N ARG A 180 3.62 10.47 -6.90
CA ARG A 180 3.13 9.69 -8.03
C ARG A 180 3.55 8.22 -7.95
N LEU A 181 4.78 7.94 -7.53
CA LEU A 181 5.26 6.57 -7.33
C LEU A 181 4.48 5.86 -6.21
N ILE A 182 4.17 6.56 -5.12
CA ILE A 182 3.35 6.03 -4.02
C ILE A 182 1.94 5.72 -4.51
N GLU A 183 1.27 6.66 -5.17
CA GLU A 183 -0.11 6.52 -5.64
C GLU A 183 -0.31 5.39 -6.65
N THR A 184 0.70 5.17 -7.51
CA THR A 184 0.63 4.19 -8.59
C THR A 184 1.12 2.81 -8.18
N GLY A 185 1.80 2.66 -7.04
CA GLY A 185 2.31 1.37 -6.59
C GLY A 185 1.21 0.32 -6.43
N LEU A 186 1.57 -0.96 -6.63
CA LEU A 186 0.62 -2.06 -6.49
C LEU A 186 0.00 -2.12 -5.09
N PHE A 187 0.85 -1.96 -4.07
CA PHE A 187 0.53 -1.83 -2.66
C PHE A 187 1.74 -1.22 -1.93
N SER A 188 1.59 -0.96 -0.63
CA SER A 188 2.70 -0.48 0.23
C SER A 188 3.07 -1.54 1.28
N LEU A 189 4.37 -1.72 1.52
CA LEU A 189 4.92 -2.54 2.60
C LEU A 189 5.58 -1.63 3.64
N CYS A 190 5.09 -1.66 4.88
CA CYS A 190 5.72 -0.96 6.01
C CYS A 190 6.66 -1.92 6.77
N LEU A 191 7.95 -1.56 6.83
CA LEU A 191 8.96 -2.29 7.61
C LEU A 191 9.17 -1.59 8.96
N ASP A 192 8.25 -1.84 9.87
CA ASP A 192 8.23 -1.19 11.18
C ASP A 192 9.40 -1.65 12.06
N SER A 193 9.87 -0.71 12.88
CA SER A 193 10.86 -0.99 13.93
C SER A 193 10.18 -1.62 15.15
N PRO A 194 10.91 -2.40 15.96
CA PRO A 194 10.39 -2.87 17.24
C PRO A 194 9.96 -1.67 18.10
N VAL A 195 8.75 -1.73 18.65
CA VAL A 195 8.28 -0.78 19.66
C VAL A 195 8.77 -1.21 21.05
N MET A 196 8.95 -0.24 21.97
CA MET A 196 9.25 -0.56 23.36
C MET A 196 8.15 -1.49 23.91
N ARG A 197 8.56 -2.55 24.62
CA ARG A 197 7.60 -3.38 25.34
C ARG A 197 6.99 -2.52 26.43
N ILE A 198 5.70 -2.25 26.32
CA ILE A 198 4.91 -1.76 27.44
C ILE A 198 4.77 -2.96 28.37
N SER A 199 5.13 -2.81 29.64
CA SER A 199 4.90 -3.84 30.66
C SER A 199 3.40 -4.07 30.79
N ASP A 200 2.97 -5.33 30.77
CA ASP A 200 1.60 -5.72 31.08
C ASP A 200 1.34 -5.63 32.60
N GLU A 201 1.62 -4.45 33.21
CA GLU A 201 1.17 -4.13 34.57
C GLU A 201 -0.28 -3.63 34.56
#